data_AF-A0A965MRM8-F1
#
_entry.id   AF-A0A965MRM8-F1
#
_cell.length_a   1.000
_cell.length_b   1.000
_cell.length_c   1.000
_cell.angle_alpha   90.00
_cell.angle_beta   90.00
_cell.angle_gamma   90.00
#
_symmetry.space_group_name_H-M   'P 1'
#
loop_
_entity.id
_entity.type
_entity.pdbx_description
1 polymer ?
#
loop_
_entity_poly.entity_id
_entity_poly.type
_entity_poly.pdbx_seq_one_letter_code
_entity_poly.pdbx_strand_id
1 'polypeptide(L)'
;MSPANTAKSEGDPVWAHTRFARQIAQASVSLTLGTGGAVEFVSQGELPTDIAYEAFIYSHKRVPTRDNLHDFFNGLCWLRFPKTKSRLNFLQAQEITSQGVGATRGPLRDALTLFDENVLLLQSSDAL
;
A
#
# COMPACT_ATOMS: atom_id res chain seq x y z
N MET A 1 37.77 -30.95 11.11
CA MET A 1 36.66 -31.05 10.15
C MET A 1 35.38 -30.70 10.91
N SER A 2 34.88 -29.48 10.73
CA SER A 2 33.57 -29.03 11.23
C SER A 2 32.74 -28.61 10.03
N PRO A 3 31.48 -29.04 9.87
CA PRO A 3 30.66 -28.59 8.77
C PRO A 3 30.07 -27.22 9.09
N ALA A 4 30.20 -26.31 8.13
CA ALA A 4 29.54 -25.01 8.14
C ALA A 4 28.02 -25.21 7.99
N ASN A 5 27.28 -24.53 8.85
CA ASN A 5 25.83 -24.50 8.85
C ASN A 5 25.38 -23.56 7.71
N THR A 6 24.86 -24.13 6.62
CA THR A 6 24.40 -23.38 5.44
C THR A 6 23.13 -22.59 5.81
N ALA A 7 23.24 -21.27 5.84
CA ALA A 7 22.11 -20.37 6.00
C ALA A 7 21.07 -20.60 4.89
N LYS A 8 19.80 -20.69 5.27
CA LYS A 8 18.67 -20.67 4.34
C LYS A 8 18.75 -19.40 3.51
N SER A 9 18.78 -19.54 2.18
CA SER A 9 18.72 -18.43 1.25
C SER A 9 17.38 -17.70 1.38
N GLU A 10 17.44 -16.45 1.84
CA GLU A 10 16.36 -15.48 1.62
C GLU A 10 16.13 -15.35 0.11
N GLY A 11 14.88 -15.57 -0.31
CA GLY A 11 14.48 -15.47 -1.70
C GLY A 11 14.71 -14.05 -2.24
N ASP A 12 15.26 -13.99 -3.44
CA ASP A 12 15.64 -12.76 -4.12
C ASP A 12 14.42 -11.81 -4.30
N PRO A 13 14.46 -10.58 -3.74
CA PRO A 13 13.33 -9.64 -3.69
C PRO A 13 12.78 -9.23 -5.07
N VAL A 14 13.58 -9.41 -6.13
CA VAL A 14 13.16 -9.17 -7.51
C VAL A 14 12.04 -10.15 -7.94
N TRP A 15 12.11 -11.41 -7.51
CA TRP A 15 11.11 -12.44 -7.87
C TRP A 15 9.78 -12.24 -7.13
N ALA A 16 9.84 -11.81 -5.87
CA ALA A 16 8.67 -11.48 -5.05
C ALA A 16 7.83 -10.34 -5.66
N HIS A 17 8.46 -9.25 -6.09
CA HIS A 17 7.77 -8.15 -6.79
C HIS A 17 7.17 -8.60 -8.14
N THR A 18 7.85 -9.50 -8.84
CA THR A 18 7.38 -10.00 -10.16
C THR A 18 6.05 -10.76 -10.04
N ARG A 19 5.84 -11.50 -8.94
CA ARG A 19 4.57 -12.19 -8.67
C ARG A 19 3.45 -11.20 -8.36
N PHE A 20 3.69 -10.26 -7.46
CA PHE A 20 2.73 -9.23 -7.08
C PHE A 20 2.28 -8.40 -8.28
N ALA A 21 3.25 -7.89 -9.06
CA ALA A 21 2.99 -7.09 -10.25
C ALA A 21 2.11 -7.81 -11.27
N ARG A 22 2.33 -9.12 -11.48
CA ARG A 22 1.49 -9.94 -12.36
C ARG A 22 0.05 -10.07 -11.84
N GLN A 23 -0.13 -10.29 -10.54
CA GLN A 23 -1.46 -10.44 -9.93
C GLN A 23 -2.26 -9.13 -9.96
N ILE A 24 -1.61 -8.01 -9.66
CA ILE A 24 -2.23 -6.68 -9.74
C ILE A 24 -2.54 -6.30 -11.19
N ALA A 25 -1.64 -6.53 -12.15
CA ALA A 25 -1.92 -6.27 -13.56
C ALA A 25 -3.15 -7.05 -14.07
N GLN A 26 -3.31 -8.30 -13.64
CA GLN A 26 -4.50 -9.10 -13.95
C GLN A 26 -5.77 -8.52 -13.31
N ALA A 27 -5.69 -8.03 -12.07
CA ALA A 27 -6.80 -7.42 -11.37
C ALA A 27 -7.21 -6.04 -11.94
N SER A 28 -6.24 -5.24 -12.38
CA SER A 28 -6.47 -3.91 -12.98
C SER A 28 -7.37 -3.98 -14.21
N VAL A 29 -7.24 -5.01 -15.04
CA VAL A 29 -8.07 -5.19 -16.24
C VAL A 29 -9.57 -5.35 -15.89
N SER A 30 -9.89 -5.88 -14.71
CA SER A 30 -11.26 -6.14 -14.27
C SER A 30 -11.81 -5.09 -13.29
N LEU A 31 -10.95 -4.36 -12.55
CA LEU A 31 -11.35 -3.51 -11.43
C LEU A 31 -11.28 -2.00 -11.71
N THR A 32 -10.77 -1.57 -12.87
CA THR A 32 -10.65 -0.14 -13.20
C THR A 32 -12.02 0.46 -13.55
N LEU A 33 -12.78 0.83 -12.52
CA LEU A 33 -14.08 1.52 -12.62
C LEU A 33 -14.01 2.99 -12.18
N GLY A 34 -12.80 3.52 -11.91
CA GLY A 34 -12.61 4.87 -11.38
C GLY A 34 -11.63 5.71 -12.18
N THR A 35 -12.04 6.94 -12.55
CA THR A 35 -11.14 7.99 -13.07
C THR A 35 -10.39 8.66 -11.90
N GLY A 36 -9.42 7.96 -11.32
CA GLY A 36 -8.51 8.49 -10.29
C GLY A 36 -7.06 8.48 -10.79
N GLY A 37 -6.21 9.35 -10.24
CA GLY A 37 -4.79 9.42 -10.62
C GLY A 37 -4.12 8.05 -10.47
N ALA A 38 -3.44 7.60 -11.51
CA ALA A 38 -2.76 6.31 -11.51
C ALA A 38 -1.62 6.32 -10.49
N VAL A 39 -1.62 5.34 -9.58
CA VAL A 39 -0.46 5.02 -8.75
C VAL A 39 0.28 3.84 -9.37
N GLU A 40 1.60 3.85 -9.28
CA GLU A 40 2.44 2.73 -9.71
C GLU A 40 2.78 1.86 -8.50
N PHE A 41 2.69 0.54 -8.62
CA PHE A 41 3.13 -0.38 -7.56
C PHE A 41 4.61 -0.72 -7.76
N VAL A 42 5.38 -0.63 -6.68
CA VAL A 42 6.85 -0.72 -6.72
C VAL A 42 7.35 -1.66 -5.64
N SER A 43 8.62 -2.09 -5.75
CA SER A 43 9.22 -2.95 -4.72
C SER A 43 9.36 -2.19 -3.40
N GLN A 44 9.10 -2.87 -2.29
CA GLN A 44 9.35 -2.32 -0.94
C GLN A 44 10.78 -1.79 -0.77
N GLY A 45 11.76 -2.33 -1.51
CA GLY A 45 13.14 -1.87 -1.49
C GLY A 45 13.36 -0.46 -2.06
N GLU A 46 12.38 0.11 -2.77
CA GLU A 46 12.45 1.48 -3.29
C GLU A 46 12.03 2.54 -2.26
N LEU A 47 11.45 2.14 -1.12
CA LEU A 47 11.13 3.03 -0.01
C LEU A 47 12.39 3.32 0.81
N PRO A 48 12.87 4.58 0.89
CA PRO A 48 13.98 4.93 1.78
C PRO A 48 13.62 4.71 3.24
N THR A 49 14.58 4.28 4.05
CA THR A 49 14.36 3.90 5.46
C THR A 49 14.01 5.09 6.36
N ASP A 50 14.33 6.31 5.93
CA ASP A 50 14.07 7.57 6.63
C ASP A 50 12.75 8.25 6.22
N ILE A 51 12.02 7.67 5.25
CA ILE A 51 10.75 8.21 4.76
C ILE A 51 9.59 7.31 5.21
N ALA A 52 8.56 7.92 5.79
CA ALA A 52 7.32 7.22 6.09
C ALA A 52 6.62 6.72 4.82
N TYR A 53 6.04 5.53 4.90
CA TYR A 53 5.32 4.88 3.81
C TYR A 53 4.31 5.81 3.12
N GLU A 54 3.48 6.50 3.89
CA GLU A 54 2.42 7.36 3.34
C GLU A 54 2.99 8.64 2.73
N ALA A 55 4.07 9.18 3.30
CA ALA A 55 4.77 10.33 2.73
C ALA A 55 5.42 9.99 1.38
N PHE A 56 5.99 8.79 1.25
CA PHE A 56 6.56 8.32 -0.01
C PHE A 56 5.49 8.21 -1.11
N ILE A 57 4.35 7.57 -0.80
CA ILE A 57 3.23 7.43 -1.75
C ILE A 57 2.72 8.80 -2.18
N TYR A 58 2.56 9.72 -1.23
CA TYR A 58 2.04 11.04 -1.51
C TYR A 58 2.92 11.80 -2.50
N SER A 59 4.24 11.80 -2.27
CA SER A 59 5.22 12.53 -3.06
C SER A 59 5.49 11.89 -4.42
N HIS A 60 5.56 10.56 -4.50
CA HIS A 60 6.04 9.85 -5.70
C HIS A 60 4.91 9.22 -6.52
N LYS A 61 3.68 9.14 -5.97
CA LYS A 61 2.56 8.37 -6.56
C LYS A 61 2.93 6.91 -6.82
N ARG A 62 3.83 6.37 -6.00
CA ARG A 62 4.35 5.01 -6.05
C ARG A 62 4.04 4.32 -4.74
N VAL A 63 3.44 3.12 -4.80
CA VAL A 63 3.02 2.32 -3.65
C VAL A 63 4.05 1.21 -3.44
N PRO A 64 4.91 1.31 -2.40
CA PRO A 64 5.82 0.22 -2.06
C PRO A 64 5.02 -1.01 -1.64
N THR A 65 5.41 -2.17 -2.15
CA THR A 65 4.71 -3.43 -1.92
C THR A 65 5.68 -4.56 -1.61
N ARG A 66 5.24 -5.42 -0.72
CA ARG A 66 5.86 -6.67 -0.31
C ARG A 66 5.05 -7.82 -0.90
N ASP A 67 5.66 -9.00 -1.03
CA ASP A 67 4.95 -10.20 -1.49
C ASP A 67 4.20 -10.87 -0.34
N ASN A 68 3.12 -10.21 0.13
CA ASN A 68 2.23 -10.74 1.16
C ASN A 68 0.75 -10.46 0.82
N LEU A 69 -0.16 -11.15 1.52
CA LEU A 69 -1.60 -11.04 1.27
C LEU A 69 -2.17 -9.66 1.61
N HIS A 70 -1.66 -9.02 2.67
CA HIS A 70 -2.11 -7.68 3.08
C HIS A 70 -1.88 -6.67 1.96
N ASP A 71 -0.67 -6.61 1.42
CA ASP A 71 -0.30 -5.69 0.35
C ASP A 71 -1.07 -6.01 -0.93
N PHE A 72 -1.38 -7.29 -1.18
CA PHE A 72 -2.21 -7.69 -2.31
C PHE A 72 -3.63 -7.12 -2.19
N PHE A 73 -4.31 -7.32 -1.06
CA PHE A 73 -5.65 -6.77 -0.84
C PHE A 73 -5.63 -5.23 -0.81
N ASN A 74 -4.62 -4.62 -0.19
CA ASN A 74 -4.43 -3.18 -0.21
C ASN A 74 -4.26 -2.64 -1.65
N GLY A 75 -3.53 -3.37 -2.50
CA GLY A 75 -3.39 -3.08 -3.91
C GLY A 75 -4.72 -3.13 -4.67
N LEU A 76 -5.57 -4.13 -4.40
CA LEU A 76 -6.93 -4.17 -4.94
C LEU A 76 -7.77 -2.97 -4.50
N CYS A 77 -7.64 -2.53 -3.24
CA CYS A 77 -8.30 -1.31 -2.74
C CYS A 77 -7.83 -0.05 -3.47
N TRP A 78 -6.52 0.09 -3.73
CA TRP A 78 -5.97 1.19 -4.55
C TRP A 78 -6.53 1.22 -5.96
N LEU A 79 -6.71 0.06 -6.61
CA LEU A 79 -7.30 -0.04 -7.94
C LEU A 79 -8.80 0.26 -7.95
N ARG A 80 -9.54 -0.25 -6.97
CA ARG A 80 -11.01 -0.12 -6.89
C ARG A 80 -11.45 1.27 -6.43
N PHE A 81 -10.74 1.85 -5.47
CA PHE A 81 -11.10 3.12 -4.82
C PHE A 81 -9.96 4.17 -4.90
N PRO A 82 -9.45 4.50 -6.10
CA PRO A 82 -8.24 5.31 -6.25
C PRO A 82 -8.40 6.72 -5.67
N LYS A 83 -9.60 7.33 -5.77
CA LYS A 83 -9.89 8.65 -5.20
C LYS A 83 -9.88 8.61 -3.67
N THR A 84 -10.53 7.60 -3.08
CA THR A 84 -10.58 7.43 -1.62
C THR A 84 -9.18 7.20 -1.05
N LYS A 85 -8.43 6.24 -1.60
CA LYS A 85 -7.06 5.95 -1.15
C LYS A 85 -6.13 7.14 -1.32
N SER A 86 -6.22 7.86 -2.43
CA SER A 86 -5.46 9.10 -2.64
C SER A 86 -5.80 10.17 -1.61
N ARG A 87 -7.09 10.31 -1.23
CA ARG A 87 -7.51 11.28 -0.21
C ARG A 87 -7.04 10.88 1.19
N LEU A 88 -7.15 9.61 1.56
CA LEU A 88 -6.63 9.10 2.84
C LEU A 88 -5.13 9.34 2.92
N ASN A 89 -4.38 8.97 1.88
CA ASN A 89 -2.94 9.16 1.82
C ASN A 89 -2.52 10.64 1.92
N PHE A 90 -3.23 11.55 1.26
CA PHE A 90 -2.99 13.00 1.39
C PHE A 90 -3.17 13.51 2.83
N LEU A 91 -4.23 13.07 3.52
CA LEU A 91 -4.46 13.47 4.91
C LEU A 91 -3.38 12.91 5.83
N GLN A 92 -2.99 11.64 5.65
CA GLN A 92 -1.89 11.04 6.41
C GLN A 92 -0.56 11.76 6.18
N ALA A 93 -0.24 12.11 4.93
CA ALA A 93 0.97 12.84 4.58
C ALA A 93 1.03 14.23 5.20
N GLN A 94 -0.08 14.97 5.20
CA GLN A 94 -0.16 16.28 5.88
C GLN A 94 0.09 16.17 7.38
N GLU A 95 -0.50 15.18 8.05
CA GLU A 95 -0.26 14.96 9.48
C GLU A 95 1.20 14.61 9.75
N ILE A 96 1.83 13.79 8.89
CA ILE A 96 3.26 13.49 8.98
C ILE A 96 4.10 14.75 8.79
N THR A 97 3.75 15.62 7.84
CA THR A 97 4.45 16.91 7.66
C THR A 97 4.29 17.82 8.87
N SER A 98 3.10 17.85 9.49
CA SER A 98 2.82 18.74 10.61
C SER A 98 3.39 18.26 11.95
N GLN A 99 3.39 16.95 12.20
CA GLN A 99 3.70 16.36 13.51
C GLN A 99 4.97 15.50 13.50
N GLY A 100 5.50 15.20 12.31
CA GLY A 100 6.58 14.25 12.14
C GLY A 100 6.13 12.80 12.33
N VAL A 101 7.11 11.90 12.29
CA VAL A 101 6.94 10.47 12.58
C VAL A 101 7.37 10.24 14.03
N GLY A 102 6.44 10.42 14.97
CA GLY A 102 6.67 10.19 16.40
C GLY A 102 6.32 8.76 16.84
N ALA A 103 6.60 8.44 18.11
CA ALA A 103 6.28 7.15 18.71
C ALA A 103 4.77 6.87 18.80
N THR A 104 3.96 7.93 18.89
CA THR A 104 2.50 7.84 18.86
C THR A 104 1.95 8.58 17.66
N ARG A 105 0.93 7.99 17.03
CA ARG A 105 0.16 8.64 15.97
C ARG A 105 -0.85 9.59 16.60
N GLY A 106 -1.13 10.70 15.92
CA GLY A 106 -2.22 11.59 16.28
C GLY A 106 -3.59 10.95 15.97
N PRO A 107 -4.67 11.45 16.57
CA PRO A 107 -6.01 10.86 16.45
C PRO A 107 -6.52 10.80 15.01
N LEU A 108 -6.14 11.76 14.16
CA LEU A 108 -6.51 11.74 12.74
C LEU A 108 -5.83 10.58 12.01
N ARG A 109 -4.52 10.38 12.21
CA ARG A 109 -3.78 9.27 11.59
C ARG A 109 -4.32 7.92 12.06
N ASP A 110 -4.71 7.80 13.33
CA ASP A 110 -5.33 6.58 13.85
C ASP A 110 -6.70 6.32 13.20
N ALA A 111 -7.57 7.33 13.12
CA ALA A 111 -8.87 7.20 12.46
C ALA A 111 -8.72 6.82 10.97
N LEU A 112 -7.76 7.42 10.27
CA LEU A 112 -7.48 7.10 8.87
C LEU A 112 -6.94 5.68 8.70
N THR A 113 -6.08 5.22 9.60
CA THR A 113 -5.56 3.84 9.60
C THR A 113 -6.70 2.84 9.83
N LEU A 114 -7.53 3.08 10.86
CA LEU A 114 -8.69 2.23 11.14
C LEU A 114 -9.66 2.21 9.96
N PHE A 115 -9.90 3.36 9.33
CA PHE A 115 -10.74 3.43 8.15
C PHE A 115 -10.16 2.58 7.00
N ASP A 116 -8.87 2.70 6.75
CA ASP A 116 -8.21 2.03 5.63
C ASP A 116 -8.08 0.52 5.81
N GLU A 117 -7.91 0.06 7.05
CA GLU A 117 -7.64 -1.35 7.36
C GLU A 117 -8.87 -2.15 7.82
N ASN A 118 -9.90 -1.50 8.37
CA ASN A 118 -10.99 -2.20 9.10
C ASN A 118 -12.41 -1.86 8.61
N VAL A 119 -12.58 -1.03 7.57
CA VAL A 119 -13.92 -0.63 7.12
C VAL A 119 -14.55 -1.64 6.17
N LEU A 120 -15.86 -1.84 6.37
CA LEU A 120 -16.75 -2.48 5.41
C LEU A 120 -17.62 -1.42 4.74
N LEU A 121 -17.56 -1.32 3.41
CA LEU A 121 -18.46 -0.50 2.60
C LEU A 121 -19.58 -1.39 2.04
N LEU A 122 -20.82 -1.10 2.42
CA LEU A 122 -22.01 -1.75 1.89
C LEU A 122 -22.71 -0.81 0.91
N GLN A 123 -22.82 -1.24 -0.34
CA GLN A 123 -23.61 -0.54 -1.36
C GLN A 123 -24.87 -1.35 -1.62
N SER A 124 -26.03 -0.81 -1.26
CA SER A 124 -27.33 -1.35 -1.68
C SER A 124 -27.61 -0.97 -3.13
N SER A 125 -28.52 -1.69 -3.78
CA SER A 125 -29.09 -1.24 -5.04
C SER A 125 -29.82 0.08 -4.85
N ASP A 126 -29.74 0.97 -5.84
CA ASP A 126 -30.54 2.20 -5.86
C ASP A 126 -32.05 1.91 -6.04
N ALA A 127 -32.41 0.68 -6.41
CA ALA A 127 -33.79 0.24 -6.56
C ALA A 127 -34.41 -0.08 -5.19
N LEU A 128 -35.42 0.74 -4.83
CA LEU A 128 -36.48 0.45 -3.87
C LEU A 128 -37.70 -0.10 -4.61
#